data_AF-A0A8S3ICV2-F1
#
_entry.id   AF-A0A8S3ICV2-F1
#
_cell.length_a   1.000
_cell.length_b   1.000
_cell.length_c   1.000
_cell.angle_alpha   90.00
_cell.angle_beta   90.00
_cell.angle_gamma   90.00
#
_symmetry.space_group_name_H-M   'P 1'
#
loop_
_entity.id
_entity.type
_entity.pdbx_description
1 polymer ?
#
loop_
_entity_poly.entity_id
_entity_poly.type
_entity_poly.pdbx_seq_one_letter_code
_entity_poly.pdbx_strand_id
1 'polypeptide(L)'
;LVRLDDAVRSNVINNETLAYFIGRIYLFFTKIGIDKNRIRFRQHMSNEMAHYASDCWDVECKISYGWIECGACADRSSYDLNQHIKFSGQRLTATRQLSAAKTIQVSEKKLNSKIIGQSFRADASKVIQYLQNLSEHDARSLHEKLQQAHEKIAVDGKEFIITTAMFTVETTENIVQVEEFIPCVIEPTFGIGRIMYTTLEHNFKVRSQDEQRKDSQNFIIQLKKCRQ
;
A
#
# COMPACT_ATOMS: atom_id res chain seq x y z
N LEU A 1 -5.54 -3.07 29.35
CA LEU A 1 -6.54 -2.93 28.26
C LEU A 1 -6.55 -1.47 27.85
N VAL A 2 -6.49 -1.19 26.55
CA VAL A 2 -6.47 0.18 25.99
C VAL A 2 -7.74 0.35 25.17
N ARG A 3 -8.36 1.54 25.18
CA ARG A 3 -9.49 1.82 24.30
C ARG A 3 -8.99 2.07 22.88
N LEU A 4 -9.75 1.64 21.89
CA LEU A 4 -9.32 1.71 20.49
C LEU A 4 -9.15 3.16 20.00
N ASP A 5 -9.98 4.08 20.49
CA ASP A 5 -9.86 5.52 20.24
C ASP A 5 -8.61 6.13 20.87
N ASP A 6 -8.26 5.71 22.09
CA ASP A 6 -7.02 6.15 22.75
C ASP A 6 -5.78 5.65 21.99
N ALA A 7 -5.83 4.42 21.45
CA ALA A 7 -4.74 3.85 20.66
C ALA A 7 -4.49 4.62 19.36
N VAL A 8 -5.54 5.15 18.72
CA VAL A 8 -5.38 6.02 17.54
C VAL A 8 -4.85 7.39 17.96
N ARG A 9 -5.43 8.01 19.00
CA ARG A 9 -5.00 9.33 19.48
C ARG A 9 -3.55 9.36 19.98
N SER A 10 -3.05 8.26 20.52
CA SER A 10 -1.67 8.09 20.96
C SER A 10 -0.73 7.59 19.86
N ASN A 11 -1.21 7.48 18.61
CA ASN A 11 -0.45 7.01 17.46
C ASN A 11 0.15 5.61 17.63
N VAL A 12 -0.49 4.77 18.46
CA VAL A 12 -0.18 3.33 18.55
C VAL A 12 -0.71 2.62 17.32
N ILE A 13 -1.96 2.91 16.93
CA ILE A 13 -2.55 2.46 15.66
C ILE A 13 -2.54 3.65 14.71
N ASN A 14 -1.98 3.44 13.51
CA ASN A 14 -1.68 4.53 12.57
C ASN A 14 -2.90 5.37 12.15
N ASN A 15 -4.05 4.73 11.90
CA ASN A 15 -5.23 5.45 11.41
C ASN A 15 -6.56 4.82 11.86
N GLU A 16 -7.63 5.61 11.75
CA GLU A 16 -8.99 5.22 12.14
C GLU A 16 -9.54 4.06 11.31
N THR A 17 -9.15 3.94 10.04
CA THR A 17 -9.61 2.84 9.17
C THR A 17 -9.06 1.51 9.65
N LEU A 18 -7.76 1.44 9.94
CA LEU A 18 -7.10 0.27 10.49
C LEU A 18 -7.68 -0.10 11.86
N ALA A 19 -7.86 0.91 12.73
CA ALA A 19 -8.51 0.74 14.02
C ALA A 19 -9.94 0.18 13.89
N TYR A 20 -10.74 0.71 12.96
CA TYR A 20 -12.08 0.21 12.70
C TYR A 20 -12.07 -1.28 12.35
N PHE A 21 -11.17 -1.72 11.46
CA PHE A 21 -11.04 -3.13 11.12
C PHE A 21 -10.58 -4.00 12.29
N ILE A 22 -9.61 -3.55 13.08
CA ILE A 22 -9.20 -4.22 14.34
C ILE A 22 -10.42 -4.41 15.27
N GLY A 23 -11.23 -3.37 15.45
CA GLY A 23 -12.45 -3.44 16.25
C GLY A 23 -13.47 -4.43 15.68
N ARG A 24 -13.68 -4.44 14.36
CA ARG A 24 -14.58 -5.40 13.68
C ARG A 24 -14.08 -6.83 13.78
N ILE A 25 -12.77 -7.06 13.68
CA ILE A 25 -12.13 -8.37 13.88
C ILE A 25 -12.36 -8.84 15.32
N TYR A 26 -12.13 -7.99 16.32
CA TYR A 26 -12.40 -8.32 17.72
C TYR A 26 -13.86 -8.73 17.95
N LEU A 27 -14.81 -7.95 17.40
CA LEU A 27 -16.23 -8.27 17.48
C LEU A 27 -16.58 -9.59 16.78
N PHE A 28 -15.96 -9.87 15.64
CA PHE A 28 -16.15 -11.15 14.94
C PHE A 28 -15.66 -12.34 15.78
N PHE A 29 -14.41 -12.29 16.27
CA PHE A 29 -13.80 -13.37 17.05
C PHE A 29 -14.59 -13.66 18.34
N THR A 30 -15.02 -12.62 19.04
CA THR A 30 -15.82 -12.78 20.26
C THR A 30 -17.22 -13.31 19.98
N LYS A 31 -17.83 -12.91 18.85
CA LYS A 31 -19.16 -13.40 18.43
C LYS A 31 -19.17 -14.88 18.07
N ILE A 32 -18.08 -15.42 17.52
CA ILE A 32 -17.96 -16.85 17.20
C ILE A 32 -17.57 -17.72 18.41
N GLY A 33 -17.45 -17.14 19.60
CA GLY A 33 -17.22 -17.88 20.84
C GLY A 33 -15.76 -17.99 21.28
N ILE A 34 -14.84 -17.20 20.72
CA ILE A 34 -13.47 -17.15 21.21
C ILE A 34 -13.44 -16.29 22.49
N ASP A 35 -12.92 -16.86 23.59
CA ASP A 35 -12.76 -16.18 24.87
C ASP A 35 -11.99 -14.85 24.75
N LYS A 36 -12.62 -13.77 25.22
CA LYS A 36 -12.09 -12.40 25.26
C LYS A 36 -10.75 -12.28 26.00
N ASN A 37 -10.55 -13.10 27.03
CA ASN A 37 -9.31 -13.09 27.82
C ASN A 37 -8.15 -13.80 27.12
N ARG A 38 -8.43 -14.48 26.00
CA ARG A 38 -7.48 -15.25 25.20
C ARG A 38 -7.33 -14.69 23.79
N ILE A 39 -7.71 -13.43 23.56
CA ILE A 39 -7.50 -12.68 22.32
C ILE A 39 -6.55 -11.51 22.61
N ARG A 40 -5.57 -11.27 21.75
CA ARG A 40 -4.79 -10.03 21.73
C ARG A 40 -4.50 -9.60 20.30
N PHE A 41 -4.20 -8.32 20.13
CA PHE A 41 -3.66 -7.79 18.88
C PHE A 41 -2.17 -7.51 19.07
N ARG A 42 -1.33 -8.02 18.18
CA ARG A 42 0.13 -7.84 18.21
C ARG A 42 0.55 -7.05 16.99
N GLN A 43 1.18 -5.90 17.20
CA GLN A 43 1.78 -5.15 16.10
C GLN A 43 3.03 -5.85 15.59
N HIS A 44 3.24 -5.83 14.28
CA HIS A 44 4.51 -6.26 13.68
C HIS A 44 5.61 -5.28 14.03
N MET A 45 6.79 -5.81 14.36
CA MET A 45 7.99 -5.01 14.54
C MET A 45 8.53 -4.55 13.18
N SER A 46 9.38 -3.53 13.14
CA SER A 46 9.94 -3.00 11.89
C SER A 46 10.71 -4.03 11.05
N ASN A 47 11.28 -5.05 11.68
CA ASN A 47 11.97 -6.18 11.03
C ASN A 47 11.04 -7.33 10.61
N GLU A 48 9.78 -7.32 11.05
CA GLU A 48 8.74 -8.29 10.69
C GLU A 48 7.76 -7.71 9.66
N MET A 49 7.68 -6.38 9.59
CA MET A 49 6.82 -5.66 8.66
C MET A 49 7.13 -6.07 7.23
N ALA A 50 6.11 -6.52 6.52
CA ALA A 50 6.25 -6.79 5.09
C ALA A 50 6.66 -5.50 4.36
N HIS A 51 7.52 -5.62 3.35
CA HIS A 51 8.04 -4.47 2.58
C HIS A 51 6.96 -3.60 1.92
N TYR A 52 5.72 -4.09 1.86
CA TYR A 52 4.55 -3.42 1.31
C TYR A 52 3.61 -2.83 2.37
N ALA A 53 3.83 -3.09 3.66
CA ALA A 53 2.94 -2.69 4.74
C ALA A 53 3.45 -1.45 5.49
N SER A 54 2.54 -0.52 5.77
CA SER A 54 2.78 0.71 6.52
C SER A 54 2.52 0.52 8.03
N ASP A 55 1.58 -0.35 8.38
CA ASP A 55 1.29 -0.82 9.74
C ASP A 55 0.60 -2.19 9.62
N CYS A 56 0.82 -3.09 10.57
CA CYS A 56 0.26 -4.45 10.53
C CYS A 56 0.02 -5.00 11.94
N TRP A 57 -1.18 -5.55 12.14
CA TRP A 57 -1.63 -6.08 13.43
C TRP A 57 -2.17 -7.50 13.29
N ASP A 58 -1.55 -8.45 13.96
CA ASP A 58 -2.03 -9.83 14.05
C ASP A 58 -3.12 -9.95 15.12
N VAL A 59 -4.21 -10.65 14.82
CA VAL A 59 -5.13 -11.14 15.85
C VAL A 59 -4.63 -12.50 16.33
N GLU A 60 -4.08 -12.52 17.54
CA GLU A 60 -3.55 -13.72 18.16
C GLU A 60 -4.53 -14.29 19.18
N CYS A 61 -4.70 -15.61 19.15
CA CYS A 61 -5.48 -16.34 20.14
C CYS A 61 -4.58 -17.27 20.95
N LYS A 62 -4.74 -17.27 22.28
CA LYS A 62 -4.01 -18.16 23.17
C LYS A 62 -4.67 -19.52 23.18
N ILE A 63 -4.02 -20.54 22.66
CA ILE A 63 -4.43 -21.95 22.71
C ILE A 63 -3.49 -22.77 23.60
N SER A 64 -3.69 -24.08 23.68
CA SER A 64 -2.85 -25.03 24.44
C SER A 64 -1.38 -25.02 24.02
N TYR A 65 -1.10 -24.68 22.75
CA TYR A 65 0.26 -24.49 22.21
C TYR A 65 0.85 -23.08 22.43
N GLY A 66 0.15 -22.18 23.13
CA GLY A 66 0.55 -20.79 23.32
C GLY A 66 -0.22 -19.82 22.42
N TRP A 67 0.36 -18.65 22.15
CA TRP A 67 -0.25 -17.65 21.27
C TRP A 67 -0.01 -18.00 19.82
N ILE A 68 -1.10 -18.10 19.03
CA ILE A 68 -1.01 -18.28 17.59
C ILE A 68 -1.73 -17.14 16.87
N GLU A 69 -1.19 -16.73 15.73
CA GLU A 69 -1.84 -15.81 14.81
C GLU A 69 -3.03 -16.52 14.14
N CYS A 70 -4.23 -15.97 14.28
CA CYS A 70 -5.45 -16.48 13.64
C CYS A 70 -5.86 -15.66 12.41
N GLY A 71 -5.19 -14.55 12.18
CA GLY A 71 -5.39 -13.62 11.07
C GLY A 71 -4.57 -12.35 11.31
N ALA A 72 -4.55 -11.47 10.32
CA ALA A 72 -3.85 -10.21 10.37
C ALA A 72 -4.68 -9.08 9.76
N CYS A 73 -4.33 -7.84 10.07
CA CYS A 73 -4.88 -6.64 9.45
C CYS A 73 -3.72 -5.74 9.04
N ALA A 74 -3.45 -5.68 7.73
CA ALA A 74 -2.33 -4.93 7.18
C ALA A 74 -2.81 -3.67 6.45
N ASP A 75 -2.13 -2.54 6.67
CA ASP A 75 -2.24 -1.36 5.82
C ASP A 75 -1.19 -1.44 4.72
N ARG A 76 -1.60 -1.79 3.50
CA ARG A 76 -0.71 -1.96 2.34
C ARG A 76 -0.56 -0.68 1.53
N SER A 77 -1.16 0.43 2.00
CA SER A 77 -1.25 1.67 1.25
C SER A 77 -1.65 1.37 -0.22
N SER A 78 -0.97 1.94 -1.20
CA SER A 78 -1.20 1.68 -2.62
C SER A 78 -0.14 0.79 -3.27
N TYR A 79 0.60 -0.01 -2.49
CA TYR A 79 1.77 -0.75 -3.01
C TYR A 79 1.42 -1.68 -4.17
N ASP A 80 0.40 -2.53 -4.01
CA ASP A 80 0.05 -3.55 -5.01
C ASP A 80 -0.41 -2.93 -6.33
N LEU A 81 -1.26 -1.89 -6.24
CA LEU A 81 -1.73 -1.16 -7.41
C LEU A 81 -0.57 -0.48 -8.13
N ASN A 82 0.35 0.17 -7.40
CA ASN A 82 1.54 0.78 -7.98
C ASN A 82 2.42 -0.24 -8.70
N GLN A 83 2.66 -1.41 -8.11
CA GLN A 83 3.43 -2.47 -8.76
C GLN A 83 2.74 -2.96 -10.03
N HIS A 84 1.43 -3.23 -9.97
CA HIS A 84 0.69 -3.66 -11.15
C HIS A 84 0.65 -2.60 -12.25
N ILE A 85 0.48 -1.31 -11.92
CA ILE A 85 0.56 -0.20 -12.88
C ILE A 85 1.95 -0.19 -13.55
N LYS A 86 3.01 -0.27 -12.76
CA LYS A 86 4.39 -0.23 -13.25
C LYS A 86 4.72 -1.35 -14.24
N PHE A 87 4.28 -2.58 -13.97
CA PHE A 87 4.62 -3.74 -14.79
C PHE A 87 3.64 -4.02 -15.93
N SER A 88 2.37 -3.66 -15.78
CA SER A 88 1.35 -3.90 -16.82
C SER A 88 1.13 -2.70 -17.75
N GLY A 89 1.53 -1.49 -17.33
CA GLY A 89 1.18 -0.24 -18.00
C GLY A 89 -0.32 0.10 -17.95
N GLN A 90 -1.14 -0.70 -17.26
CA GLN A 90 -2.57 -0.47 -17.13
C GLN A 90 -2.86 0.54 -16.01
N ARG A 91 -3.84 1.40 -16.24
CA ARG A 91 -4.27 2.43 -15.28
C ARG A 91 -5.20 1.81 -14.24
N LEU A 92 -4.75 1.74 -12.99
CA LEU A 92 -5.49 1.18 -11.84
C LEU A 92 -5.76 2.28 -10.80
N THR A 93 -6.58 3.25 -11.17
CA THR A 93 -6.88 4.45 -10.38
C THR A 93 -8.38 4.61 -10.16
N ALA A 94 -8.74 5.36 -9.12
CA ALA A 94 -10.10 5.81 -8.88
C ALA A 94 -10.18 7.32 -9.09
N THR A 95 -11.39 7.82 -9.35
CA THR A 95 -11.66 9.25 -9.45
C THR A 95 -12.71 9.66 -8.42
N ARG A 96 -12.58 10.87 -7.86
CA ARG A 96 -13.63 11.47 -7.05
C ARG A 96 -13.83 12.94 -7.40
N GLN A 97 -15.08 13.37 -7.32
CA GLN A 97 -15.44 14.78 -7.46
C GLN A 97 -14.93 15.56 -6.26
N LEU A 98 -14.28 16.69 -6.51
CA LEU A 98 -13.89 17.63 -5.47
C LEU A 98 -15.11 18.42 -4.99
N SER A 99 -15.18 18.68 -3.68
CA SER A 99 -16.24 19.50 -3.09
C SER A 99 -16.21 20.96 -3.56
N ALA A 100 -15.02 21.45 -3.91
CA ALA A 100 -14.82 22.73 -4.58
C ALA A 100 -13.77 22.55 -5.68
N ALA A 101 -13.95 23.25 -6.80
CA ALA A 101 -12.99 23.20 -7.89
C ALA A 101 -11.63 23.75 -7.43
N LYS A 102 -10.55 23.02 -7.76
CA LYS A 102 -9.18 23.41 -7.40
C LYS A 102 -8.48 23.95 -8.64
N THR A 103 -8.03 25.19 -8.58
CA THR A 103 -7.14 25.74 -9.60
C THR A 103 -5.75 25.17 -9.36
N ILE A 104 -5.24 24.41 -10.33
CA ILE A 104 -3.86 23.94 -10.33
C ILE A 104 -3.09 24.63 -11.45
N GLN A 105 -1.88 25.06 -11.13
CA GLN A 105 -0.93 25.59 -12.10
C GLN A 105 -0.21 24.39 -12.72
N VAL A 106 -0.49 24.12 -13.99
CA VAL A 106 0.13 23.01 -14.74
C VAL A 106 1.20 23.60 -15.65
N SER A 107 2.46 23.25 -15.38
CA SER A 107 3.60 23.60 -16.25
C SER A 107 3.73 22.54 -17.35
N GLU A 108 3.24 22.85 -18.55
CA GLU A 108 3.38 21.95 -19.69
C GLU A 108 4.67 22.29 -20.46
N LYS A 109 5.51 21.27 -20.68
CA LYS A 109 6.73 21.39 -21.49
C LYS A 109 6.38 21.23 -22.96
N LYS A 110 6.47 22.32 -23.74
CA LYS A 110 6.28 22.28 -25.18
C LYS A 110 7.63 22.20 -25.90
N LEU A 111 7.82 21.08 -26.60
CA LEU A 111 8.99 20.83 -27.43
C LEU A 111 8.61 20.96 -28.90
N ASN A 112 9.37 21.74 -29.66
CA ASN A 112 9.24 21.77 -31.12
C ASN A 112 10.13 20.70 -31.75
N SER A 113 9.63 19.46 -31.80
CA SER A 113 10.37 18.31 -32.35
C SER A 113 10.87 18.52 -33.78
N LYS A 114 10.19 19.36 -34.58
CA LYS A 114 10.60 19.67 -35.95
C LYS A 114 11.88 20.52 -35.97
N ILE A 115 11.94 21.58 -35.18
CA ILE A 115 13.12 22.45 -35.10
C ILE A 115 14.29 21.69 -34.48
N ILE A 116 14.05 20.96 -33.39
CA ILE A 116 15.06 20.14 -32.73
C ILE A 116 15.62 19.08 -33.70
N GLY A 117 14.75 18.42 -34.47
CA GLY A 117 15.13 17.46 -35.51
C GLY A 117 15.99 18.06 -36.62
N GLN A 118 15.65 19.27 -37.07
CA GLN A 118 16.44 19.99 -38.09
C GLN A 118 17.80 20.44 -37.57
N SER A 119 17.88 20.88 -36.31
CA SER A 119 19.09 21.41 -35.69
C SER A 119 20.09 20.34 -35.27
N PHE A 120 19.63 19.21 -34.70
CA PHE A 120 20.53 18.20 -34.10
C PHE A 120 20.56 16.85 -34.83
N ARG A 121 19.72 16.66 -35.86
CA ARG A 121 19.70 15.47 -36.75
C ARG A 121 19.77 14.15 -35.97
N ALA A 122 20.90 13.43 -36.06
CA ALA A 122 21.08 12.11 -35.44
C ALA A 122 21.00 12.15 -33.89
N ASP A 123 21.34 13.28 -33.27
CA ASP A 123 21.30 13.45 -31.82
C ASP A 123 19.94 14.01 -31.33
N ALA A 124 19.01 14.36 -32.23
CA ALA A 124 17.74 15.00 -31.88
C ALA A 124 16.86 14.15 -30.95
N SER A 125 16.81 12.83 -31.16
CA SER A 125 16.01 11.93 -30.30
C SER A 125 16.48 11.97 -28.84
N LYS A 126 17.80 12.07 -28.62
CA LYS A 126 18.38 12.12 -27.28
C LYS A 126 18.07 13.44 -26.59
N VAL A 127 18.17 14.55 -27.32
CA VAL A 127 17.82 15.89 -26.83
C VAL A 127 16.34 15.97 -26.47
N ILE A 128 15.45 15.42 -27.30
CA ILE A 128 14.01 15.36 -27.01
C ILE A 128 13.75 14.58 -25.72
N GLN A 129 14.33 13.39 -25.57
CA GLN A 129 14.14 12.55 -24.39
C GLN A 129 14.68 13.23 -23.12
N TYR A 130 15.83 13.90 -23.20
CA TYR A 130 16.38 14.67 -22.09
C TYR A 130 15.44 15.80 -21.65
N LEU A 131 14.99 16.64 -22.60
CA LEU A 131 14.10 17.77 -22.32
C LEU A 131 12.73 17.31 -21.79
N GLN A 132 12.20 16.18 -22.27
CA GLN A 132 10.98 15.57 -21.75
C GLN A 132 11.14 15.11 -20.29
N ASN A 133 12.30 14.56 -19.95
CA ASN A 133 12.58 13.97 -18.63
C ASN A 133 13.08 14.97 -17.57
N LEU A 134 13.23 16.26 -17.89
CA LEU A 134 13.59 17.29 -16.89
C LEU A 134 12.64 17.28 -15.69
N SER A 135 13.11 17.62 -14.49
CA SER A 135 12.18 17.88 -13.37
C SER A 135 11.36 19.15 -13.67
N GLU A 136 10.22 19.35 -12.98
CA GLU A 136 9.44 20.59 -13.15
C GLU A 136 10.26 21.84 -12.80
N HIS A 137 11.07 21.74 -11.75
CA HIS A 137 12.00 22.79 -11.33
C HIS A 137 13.02 23.12 -12.43
N ASP A 138 13.68 22.09 -12.98
CA ASP A 138 14.74 22.31 -13.97
C ASP A 138 14.17 22.79 -15.31
N ALA A 139 12.97 22.32 -15.68
CA ALA A 139 12.26 22.79 -16.85
C ALA A 139 11.92 24.29 -16.75
N ARG A 140 11.43 24.74 -15.59
CA ARG A 140 11.17 26.17 -15.34
C ARG A 140 12.46 26.99 -15.36
N SER A 141 13.51 26.51 -14.69
CA SER A 141 14.80 27.19 -14.68
C SER A 141 15.38 27.33 -16.08
N LEU A 142 15.33 26.27 -16.90
CA LEU A 142 15.76 26.31 -18.30
C LEU A 142 14.91 27.30 -19.11
N HIS A 143 13.59 27.29 -18.91
CA HIS A 143 12.69 28.22 -19.61
C HIS A 143 13.03 29.70 -19.31
N GLU A 144 13.29 30.05 -18.05
CA GLU A 144 13.67 31.40 -17.66
C GLU A 144 15.00 31.83 -18.29
N LYS A 145 16.00 30.95 -18.30
CA LYS A 145 17.29 31.23 -18.96
C LYS A 145 17.14 31.45 -20.47
N LEU A 146 16.24 30.68 -21.10
CA LEU A 146 15.94 30.82 -22.53
C LEU A 146 15.21 32.11 -22.90
N GLN A 147 14.69 32.88 -21.93
CA GLN A 147 14.16 34.22 -22.18
C GLN A 147 15.25 35.28 -22.32
N GLN A 148 16.43 35.04 -21.74
CA GLN A 148 17.55 35.98 -21.76
C GLN A 148 18.47 35.74 -22.96
N ALA A 149 18.74 34.48 -23.29
CA ALA A 149 19.57 34.07 -24.42
C ALA A 149 19.33 32.59 -24.79
N HIS A 150 20.22 32.01 -25.59
CA HIS A 150 20.28 30.56 -25.77
C HIS A 150 21.02 29.91 -24.60
N GLU A 151 20.63 28.69 -24.21
CA GLU A 151 21.29 27.94 -23.13
C GLU A 151 21.98 26.70 -23.70
N LYS A 152 23.15 26.37 -23.16
CA LYS A 152 23.85 25.12 -23.49
C LYS A 152 23.43 24.01 -22.53
N ILE A 153 23.00 22.88 -23.07
CA ILE A 153 22.76 21.66 -22.30
C ILE A 153 23.80 20.60 -22.68
N ALA A 154 24.22 19.79 -21.71
CA ALA A 154 25.09 18.66 -21.94
C ALA A 154 24.27 17.37 -21.92
N VAL A 155 24.24 16.64 -23.04
CA VAL A 155 23.57 15.33 -23.16
C VAL A 155 24.58 14.33 -23.71
N ASP A 156 24.79 13.21 -23.01
CA ASP A 156 25.80 12.18 -23.36
C ASP A 156 27.21 12.75 -23.62
N GLY A 157 27.64 13.76 -22.86
CA GLY A 157 28.96 14.38 -23.00
C GLY A 157 29.13 15.29 -24.22
N LYS A 158 28.05 15.58 -24.96
CA LYS A 158 28.02 16.58 -26.04
C LYS A 158 27.22 17.81 -25.62
N GLU A 159 27.68 18.99 -26.03
CA GLU A 159 26.96 20.25 -25.81
C GLU A 159 25.98 20.54 -26.95
N PHE A 160 24.76 20.93 -26.59
CA PHE A 160 23.71 21.36 -27.51
C PHE A 160 23.20 22.74 -27.12
N ILE A 161 23.00 23.61 -28.11
CA ILE A 161 22.49 24.96 -27.90
C ILE A 161 20.97 24.95 -28.06
N ILE A 162 20.25 25.15 -26.96
CA ILE A 162 18.79 25.22 -26.92
C ILE A 162 18.34 26.68 -27.04
N THR A 163 17.25 26.89 -27.77
CA THR A 163 16.62 28.20 -27.94
C THR A 163 15.16 28.14 -27.53
N THR A 164 14.55 29.30 -27.31
CA THR A 164 13.12 29.45 -26.99
C THR A 164 12.22 28.85 -28.08
N ALA A 165 12.67 28.81 -29.34
CA ALA A 165 11.92 28.17 -30.42
C ALA A 165 11.87 26.62 -30.31
N MET A 166 12.82 26.03 -29.59
CA MET A 166 12.92 24.57 -29.39
C MET A 166 12.16 24.10 -28.15
N PHE A 167 12.22 24.87 -27.06
CA PHE A 167 11.68 24.49 -25.76
C PHE A 167 11.02 25.69 -25.09
N THR A 168 9.77 25.51 -24.68
CA THR A 168 9.03 26.46 -23.85
C THR A 168 8.31 25.72 -22.74
N VAL A 169 8.13 26.38 -21.60
CA VAL A 169 7.26 25.93 -20.54
C VAL A 169 6.10 26.89 -20.49
N GLU A 170 4.91 26.41 -20.81
CA GLU A 170 3.69 27.19 -20.63
C GLU A 170 3.07 26.79 -19.31
N THR A 171 2.83 27.77 -18.44
CA THR A 171 2.10 27.53 -17.20
C THR A 171 0.65 27.93 -17.45
N THR A 172 -0.25 26.94 -17.37
CA THR A 172 -1.69 27.15 -17.53
C THR A 172 -2.40 26.90 -16.22
N GLU A 173 -3.40 27.73 -15.94
CA GLU A 173 -4.31 27.48 -14.82
C GLU A 173 -5.41 26.53 -15.28
N ASN A 174 -5.39 25.31 -14.76
CA ASN A 174 -6.44 24.33 -15.00
C ASN A 174 -7.33 24.23 -13.78
N ILE A 175 -8.63 24.40 -14.02
CA ILE A 175 -9.65 24.18 -13.00
C ILE A 175 -9.96 22.68 -12.98
N VAL A 176 -9.50 22.01 -11.93
CA VAL A 176 -9.75 20.58 -11.73
C VAL A 176 -10.95 20.40 -10.82
N GLN A 177 -11.94 19.68 -11.32
CA GLN A 177 -13.15 19.32 -10.58
C GLN A 177 -13.16 17.85 -10.13
N VAL A 178 -12.38 17.01 -10.81
CA VAL A 178 -12.25 15.59 -10.54
C VAL A 178 -10.79 15.32 -10.21
N GLU A 179 -10.53 14.76 -9.03
CA GLU A 179 -9.22 14.25 -8.71
C GLU A 179 -9.13 12.75 -8.98
N GLU A 180 -7.97 12.34 -9.47
CA GLU A 180 -7.61 10.95 -9.65
C GLU A 180 -6.60 10.55 -8.58
N PHE A 181 -6.77 9.36 -8.01
CA PHE A 181 -5.88 8.83 -6.99
C PHE A 181 -5.76 7.31 -7.09
N ILE A 182 -4.70 6.76 -6.50
CA ILE A 182 -4.52 5.31 -6.35
C ILE A 182 -5.05 4.94 -4.96
N PRO A 183 -6.08 4.08 -4.86
CA PRO A 183 -6.67 3.71 -3.58
C PRO A 183 -5.64 3.08 -2.62
N CYS A 184 -5.73 3.44 -1.34
CA CYS A 184 -5.07 2.71 -0.27
C CYS A 184 -5.87 1.45 0.09
N VAL A 185 -5.18 0.39 0.47
CA VAL A 185 -5.77 -0.93 0.77
C VAL A 185 -5.47 -1.31 2.22
N ILE A 186 -6.53 -1.51 3.01
CA ILE A 186 -6.46 -2.24 4.27
C ILE A 186 -6.90 -3.68 4.00
N GLU A 187 -6.06 -4.65 4.39
CA GLU A 187 -6.28 -6.07 4.14
C GLU A 187 -6.43 -6.85 5.46
N PRO A 188 -7.67 -7.14 5.88
CA PRO A 188 -7.95 -8.15 6.88
C PRO A 188 -7.84 -9.56 6.27
N THR A 189 -6.99 -10.40 6.84
CA THR A 189 -6.81 -11.81 6.45
C THR A 189 -7.23 -12.73 7.59
N PHE A 190 -7.85 -13.87 7.26
CA PHE A 190 -8.41 -14.79 8.25
C PHE A 190 -7.95 -16.23 7.99
N GLY A 191 -7.19 -16.78 8.93
CA GLY A 191 -6.80 -18.19 8.92
C GLY A 191 -7.93 -19.07 9.42
N ILE A 192 -8.95 -19.34 8.58
CA ILE A 192 -10.19 -20.05 8.96
C ILE A 192 -9.93 -21.35 9.73
N GLY A 193 -8.93 -22.15 9.32
CA GLY A 193 -8.57 -23.39 10.02
C GLY A 193 -8.09 -23.15 11.45
N ARG A 194 -7.25 -22.13 11.66
CA ARG A 194 -6.77 -21.72 13.00
C ARG A 194 -7.93 -21.17 13.84
N ILE A 195 -8.77 -20.32 13.26
CA ILE A 195 -9.96 -19.76 13.92
C ILE A 195 -10.90 -20.87 14.39
N MET A 196 -11.17 -21.85 13.54
CA MET A 196 -12.03 -22.99 13.87
C MET A 196 -11.42 -23.83 14.99
N TYR A 197 -10.12 -24.16 14.91
CA TYR A 197 -9.43 -24.89 15.96
C TYR A 197 -9.49 -24.16 17.31
N THR A 198 -9.19 -22.86 17.33
CA THR A 198 -9.28 -22.02 18.52
C THR A 198 -10.69 -22.00 19.10
N THR A 199 -11.71 -21.90 18.24
CA THR A 199 -13.12 -21.91 18.67
C THR A 199 -13.47 -23.24 19.34
N LEU A 200 -13.05 -24.37 18.76
CA LEU A 200 -13.25 -25.69 19.35
C LEU A 200 -12.54 -25.80 20.70
N GLU A 201 -11.28 -25.39 20.80
CA GLU A 201 -10.51 -25.50 22.06
C GLU A 201 -11.10 -24.61 23.17
N HIS A 202 -11.50 -23.38 22.86
CA HIS A 202 -12.04 -22.45 23.86
C HIS A 202 -13.43 -22.85 24.36
N ASN A 203 -14.15 -23.68 23.60
CA ASN A 203 -15.51 -24.13 23.93
C ASN A 203 -15.58 -25.61 24.30
N PHE A 204 -14.47 -26.35 24.26
CA PHE A 204 -14.42 -27.73 24.71
C PHE A 204 -14.64 -27.79 26.23
N LYS A 205 -15.68 -28.50 26.66
CA LYS A 205 -16.04 -28.68 28.07
C LYS A 205 -16.43 -30.13 28.32
N VAL A 206 -15.98 -30.65 29.46
CA VAL A 206 -16.39 -31.97 29.96
C VAL A 206 -17.44 -31.75 31.06
N ARG A 207 -18.48 -32.58 31.08
CA ARG A 207 -19.49 -32.54 32.14
C ARG A 207 -18.88 -33.04 33.45
N SER A 208 -19.24 -32.43 34.57
CA SER A 208 -18.73 -32.81 35.90
C SER A 208 -18.99 -34.28 36.26
N GLN A 209 -20.06 -34.88 35.72
CA GLN A 209 -20.43 -36.27 35.97
C GLN A 209 -19.61 -37.28 35.14
N ASP A 210 -18.92 -36.85 34.09
CA ASP A 210 -18.16 -37.71 33.17
C ASP A 210 -16.65 -37.76 33.49
N GLU A 211 -16.18 -37.09 34.55
CA GLU A 211 -14.75 -37.08 34.91
C GLU A 211 -14.19 -38.48 35.21
N GLN A 212 -15.03 -39.42 35.64
CA GLN A 212 -14.63 -40.80 35.96
C GLN A 212 -14.39 -41.68 34.72
N ARG A 213 -14.72 -41.22 33.50
CA ARG A 213 -14.44 -41.97 32.24
C ARG A 213 -13.05 -41.70 31.65
N LYS A 214 -12.20 -40.92 32.34
CA LYS A 214 -10.90 -40.44 31.83
C LYS A 214 -9.85 -41.53 31.58
N ASP A 215 -9.90 -42.68 32.27
CA ASP A 215 -8.74 -43.59 32.33
C ASP A 215 -8.79 -44.82 31.41
N SER A 216 -9.76 -44.96 30.50
CA SER A 216 -9.81 -46.17 29.64
C SER A 216 -10.56 -45.95 28.33
N GLN A 217 -10.03 -45.14 27.42
CA GLN A 217 -10.40 -45.23 26.00
C GLN A 217 -9.20 -45.71 25.19
N ASN A 218 -9.14 -47.03 24.98
CA ASN A 218 -8.24 -47.62 23.98
C ASN A 218 -8.80 -47.29 22.59
N PHE A 219 -8.21 -46.32 21.91
CA PHE A 219 -8.59 -45.97 20.54
C PHE A 219 -7.92 -46.93 19.56
N ILE A 220 -8.71 -47.78 18.89
CA ILE A 220 -8.25 -48.53 17.72
C ILE A 220 -8.37 -47.59 16.52
N ILE A 221 -7.23 -47.15 15.98
CA ILE A 221 -7.17 -46.25 14.83
C ILE A 221 -6.46 -46.90 13.64
N GLN A 222 -7.00 -46.67 12.44
CA GLN A 222 -6.38 -47.13 11.20
C GLN A 222 -5.35 -46.09 10.74
N LEU A 223 -4.07 -46.47 10.74
CA LEU A 223 -2.97 -45.63 10.28
C LEU A 223 -2.50 -46.06 8.90
N LYS A 224 -2.39 -45.12 7.95
CA LYS A 224 -1.80 -45.34 6.63
C LYS A 224 -0.50 -44.55 6.53
N LYS A 225 0.64 -45.23 6.58
CA LYS A 225 1.96 -44.61 6.41
C LYS A 225 2.21 -44.31 4.94
N CYS A 226 2.54 -43.06 4.61
CA CYS A 226 2.96 -42.68 3.26
C CYS A 226 4.36 -43.27 3.02
N ARG A 227 4.56 -44.01 1.94
CA ARG A 227 5.90 -44.44 1.50
C ARG A 227 6.55 -43.26 0.78
N GLN A 228 7.79 -42.94 1.16
CA GLN A 228 8.67 -42.07 0.36
C GLN A 228 8.93 -42.71 -0.99
#